data_AF-A0A831L7J8-F1
#
_entry.id   AF-A0A831L7J8-F1
#
_cell.length_a   1.000
_cell.length_b   1.000
_cell.length_c   1.000
_cell.angle_alpha   90.00
_cell.angle_beta   90.00
_cell.angle_gamma   90.00
#
_symmetry.space_group_name_H-M   'P 1'
#
loop_
_entity.id
_entity.type
_entity.pdbx_description
1 polymer ?
#
loop_
_entity_poly.entity_id
_entity_poly.type
_entity_poly.pdbx_seq_one_letter_code
_entity_poly.pdbx_strand_id
1 'polypeptide(L)'
;MKQKELFNSEPRTQNSEPQPVECLGIKFPNDEARRAYFLDKLAERLRDPEFRKIEGFPIGEDEDILALSDPPYYTACSNPFIEDFIEHYGKPYDPNVPYSKEPFAADVSEGKNDPIYNA
;
A
#
# COMPACT_ATOMS: atom_id res chain seq x y z
N MET A 1 4.95 0.54 -26.06
CA MET A 1 5.43 1.88 -25.67
C MET A 1 4.51 2.55 -24.64
N LYS A 2 3.18 2.51 -24.77
CA LYS A 2 2.24 3.07 -23.77
C LYS A 2 2.34 2.50 -22.33
N GLN A 3 2.69 1.23 -22.17
CA GLN A 3 2.76 0.61 -20.84
C GLN A 3 3.89 1.20 -19.97
N LYS A 4 5.06 1.51 -20.57
CA LYS A 4 6.18 2.10 -19.84
C LYS A 4 5.88 3.53 -19.37
N GLU A 5 5.10 4.29 -20.14
CA GLU A 5 4.64 5.63 -19.73
C GLU A 5 3.67 5.56 -18.55
N LEU A 6 2.84 4.51 -18.47
CA LEU A 6 1.91 4.30 -17.37
C LEU A 6 2.60 3.94 -16.04
N PHE A 7 3.73 3.23 -16.11
CA PHE A 7 4.52 2.83 -14.92
C PHE A 7 5.58 3.87 -14.53
N ASN A 8 5.97 4.75 -15.45
CA ASN A 8 6.97 5.80 -15.22
C ASN A 8 6.37 7.14 -14.79
N SER A 9 5.04 7.28 -14.76
CA SER A 9 4.41 8.45 -14.15
C SER A 9 4.58 8.36 -12.63
N GLU A 10 5.32 9.30 -12.04
CA GLU A 10 5.43 9.41 -10.59
C GLU A 10 4.02 9.42 -9.98
N PRO A 11 3.72 8.56 -8.99
CA PRO A 11 2.46 8.67 -8.29
C PRO A 11 2.42 10.07 -7.67
N ARG A 12 1.47 10.90 -8.09
CA ARG A 12 1.21 12.17 -7.42
C ARG A 12 0.81 11.82 -5.99
N THR A 13 1.73 11.95 -5.05
CA THR A 13 1.41 11.99 -3.63
C THR A 13 0.40 13.12 -3.47
N GLN A 14 -0.71 12.85 -2.78
CA GLN A 14 -1.82 13.81 -2.65
C GLN A 14 -1.40 15.14 -1.98
N ASN A 15 -0.17 15.21 -1.48
CA ASN A 15 0.49 16.41 -0.99
C ASN A 15 1.44 16.97 -2.05
N SER A 16 0.96 17.93 -2.83
CA SER A 16 1.79 18.73 -3.74
C SER A 16 2.71 19.73 -3.03
N GLU A 17 2.59 19.83 -1.70
CA GLU A 17 3.42 20.68 -0.85
C GLU A 17 4.19 19.81 0.16
N PRO A 18 5.49 20.10 0.42
CA PRO A 18 6.30 19.34 1.36
C PRO A 18 5.80 19.59 2.78
N GLN A 19 4.94 18.69 3.26
CA GLN A 19 4.42 18.70 4.62
C GLN A 19 5.09 17.60 5.45
N PRO A 20 5.43 17.86 6.72
CA PRO A 20 5.94 16.83 7.62
C PRO A 20 4.93 15.69 7.75
N VAL A 21 5.41 14.46 7.60
CA VAL A 21 4.59 13.24 7.71
C VAL A 21 5.10 12.37 8.85
N GLU A 22 4.18 11.70 9.53
CA GLU A 22 4.50 10.69 10.54
C GLU A 22 4.08 9.32 10.01
N CYS A 23 5.00 8.35 10.03
CA CYS A 23 4.77 7.00 9.55
C CYS A 23 5.36 6.01 10.54
N LEU A 24 4.52 5.13 11.09
CA LEU A 24 4.91 4.12 12.10
C LEU A 24 5.65 4.73 13.31
N GLY A 25 5.25 5.92 13.76
CA GLY A 25 5.89 6.67 14.86
C GLY A 25 7.19 7.39 14.50
N ILE A 26 7.65 7.32 13.25
CA ILE A 26 8.82 8.04 12.74
C ILE A 26 8.37 9.32 12.03
N LYS A 27 9.00 10.46 12.35
CA LYS A 27 8.70 11.76 11.74
C LYS A 27 9.65 12.04 10.57
N PHE A 28 9.08 12.38 9.43
CA PHE A 28 9.78 12.72 8.21
C PHE A 28 9.44 14.15 7.76
N PRO A 29 10.37 14.84 7.07
CA PRO A 29 10.13 16.19 6.58
C PRO A 29 9.11 16.25 5.43
N ASN A 30 9.01 15.21 4.62
CA ASN A 30 8.07 15.07 3.51
C ASN A 30 7.83 13.58 3.17
N ASP A 31 6.88 13.33 2.27
CA ASP A 31 6.55 11.96 1.83
C ASP A 31 7.68 11.29 1.02
N GLU A 32 8.43 12.08 0.25
CA GLU A 32 9.59 11.57 -0.51
C GLU A 32 10.68 11.02 0.41
N ALA A 33 11.00 11.71 1.50
CA ALA A 33 11.98 11.27 2.50
C ALA A 33 11.50 10.03 3.25
N ARG A 34 10.19 9.96 3.56
CA ARG A 34 9.56 8.74 4.09
C ARG A 34 9.77 7.59 3.11
N ARG A 35 9.37 7.77 1.85
CA ARG A 35 9.46 6.73 0.81
C ARG A 35 10.89 6.26 0.59
N ALA A 36 11.85 7.18 0.47
CA ALA A 36 13.27 6.84 0.30
C ALA A 36 13.80 5.99 1.46
N TYR A 37 13.48 6.38 2.71
CA TYR A 37 13.89 5.62 3.90
C TYR A 37 13.39 4.17 3.87
N PHE A 38 12.12 3.96 3.53
CA PHE A 38 11.52 2.62 3.50
C PHE A 38 11.94 1.81 2.27
N LEU A 39 12.22 2.45 1.13
CA LEU A 39 12.79 1.78 -0.04
C LEU A 39 14.20 1.27 0.22
N ASP A 40 15.04 2.05 0.91
CA ASP A 40 16.38 1.63 1.30
C ASP A 40 16.31 0.39 2.22
N LYS A 41 15.38 0.41 3.19
CA LYS A 41 15.13 -0.75 4.06
C LYS A 41 14.61 -1.97 3.30
N LEU A 42 13.73 -1.76 2.31
CA LEU A 42 13.24 -2.85 1.46
C LEU A 42 14.39 -3.44 0.64
N ALA A 43 15.26 -2.60 0.07
CA ALA A 43 16.43 -3.03 -0.70
C ALA A 43 17.40 -3.86 0.16
N GLU A 44 17.61 -3.49 1.43
CA GLU A 44 18.38 -4.29 2.38
C GLU A 44 17.77 -5.70 2.56
N ARG A 45 16.44 -5.81 2.64
CA ARG A 45 15.73 -7.09 2.82
C ARG A 45 15.74 -7.95 1.55
N LEU A 46 15.65 -7.35 0.37
CA LEU A 46 15.69 -8.08 -0.92
C LEU A 46 17.05 -8.76 -1.19
N ARG A 47 18.12 -8.29 -0.54
CA ARG A 47 19.45 -8.93 -0.61
C ARG A 47 19.53 -10.24 0.16
N ASP A 48 18.62 -10.49 1.09
CA ASP A 48 18.58 -11.74 1.86
C ASP A 48 17.97 -12.88 1.01
N PRO A 49 18.73 -13.95 0.69
CA PRO A 49 18.21 -15.08 -0.06
C PRO A 49 17.06 -15.82 0.65
N GLU A 50 17.02 -15.81 1.99
CA GLU A 50 15.95 -16.45 2.75
C GLU A 50 14.62 -15.73 2.54
N PHE A 51 14.65 -14.40 2.39
CA PHE A 51 13.45 -13.61 2.14
C PHE A 51 12.80 -13.95 0.79
N ARG A 52 13.60 -14.36 -0.21
CA ARG A 52 13.11 -14.77 -1.53
C ARG A 52 12.55 -16.20 -1.59
N LYS A 53 12.84 -17.03 -0.58
CA LYS A 53 12.37 -18.43 -0.54
C LYS A 53 10.91 -18.57 -0.14
N ILE A 54 10.26 -17.48 0.26
CA ILE A 54 8.85 -17.49 0.65
C ILE A 54 7.99 -17.90 -0.54
N GLU A 55 7.03 -18.80 -0.30
CA GLU A 55 6.10 -19.23 -1.33
C GLU A 55 5.29 -18.02 -1.86
N GLY A 56 5.23 -17.87 -3.18
CA GLY A 56 4.56 -16.74 -3.81
C GLY A 56 5.41 -15.47 -3.92
N PHE A 57 6.72 -15.53 -3.64
CA PHE A 57 7.62 -14.42 -3.93
C PHE A 57 7.60 -14.08 -5.44
N PRO A 58 7.52 -12.80 -5.83
CA PRO A 58 7.43 -12.42 -7.24
C PRO A 58 8.69 -12.83 -8.02
N ILE A 59 8.49 -13.24 -9.26
CA ILE A 59 9.58 -13.49 -10.22
C ILE A 59 9.87 -12.16 -10.92
N GLY A 60 10.93 -11.47 -10.49
CA GLY A 60 11.35 -10.19 -11.05
C GLY A 60 12.69 -9.72 -10.47
N GLU A 61 13.28 -8.70 -11.10
CA GLU A 61 14.51 -8.07 -10.62
C GLU A 61 14.20 -7.15 -9.42
N ASP A 62 15.21 -6.88 -8.60
CA ASP A 62 15.06 -6.08 -7.39
C ASP A 62 14.64 -4.64 -7.73
N GLU A 63 15.16 -4.09 -8.82
CA GLU A 63 14.82 -2.76 -9.30
C GLU A 63 13.35 -2.63 -9.67
N ASP A 64 12.76 -3.66 -10.28
CA ASP A 64 11.35 -3.67 -10.65
C ASP A 64 10.45 -3.77 -9.40
N ILE A 65 10.86 -4.57 -8.41
CA ILE A 65 10.16 -4.69 -7.13
C ILE A 65 10.18 -3.35 -6.39
N LEU A 66 11.34 -2.67 -6.35
CA LEU A 66 11.49 -1.37 -5.69
C LEU A 66 10.68 -0.27 -6.42
N ALA A 67 10.73 -0.24 -7.75
CA ALA A 67 10.02 0.76 -8.55
C ALA A 67 8.49 0.68 -8.38
N LEU A 68 7.96 -0.54 -8.28
CA LEU A 68 6.53 -0.78 -8.08
C LEU A 68 6.08 -0.63 -6.62
N SER A 69 7.00 -0.57 -5.66
CA SER A 69 6.67 -0.50 -4.23
C SER A 69 6.52 0.94 -3.72
N ASP A 70 5.65 1.11 -2.72
CA ASP A 70 5.52 2.31 -1.88
C ASP A 70 5.45 1.88 -0.40
N PRO A 71 6.57 1.40 0.18
CA PRO A 71 6.56 0.90 1.54
C PRO A 71 6.46 2.06 2.55
N PRO A 72 5.87 1.84 3.74
CA PRO A 72 5.42 0.55 4.27
C PRO A 72 4.01 0.14 3.83
N TYR A 73 3.30 1.01 3.10
CA TYR A 73 1.88 0.82 2.78
C TYR A 73 1.63 -0.19 1.67
N TYR A 74 2.53 -0.27 0.68
CA TYR A 74 2.43 -1.18 -0.44
C TYR A 74 3.79 -1.72 -0.87
N THR A 75 3.89 -3.03 -1.07
CA THR A 75 5.09 -3.68 -1.61
C THR A 75 4.70 -4.66 -2.70
N ALA A 76 5.47 -4.71 -3.79
CA ALA A 76 5.27 -5.67 -4.87
C ALA A 76 5.68 -7.11 -4.47
N CYS A 77 6.32 -7.27 -3.31
CA CYS A 77 6.65 -8.56 -2.68
C CYS A 77 5.92 -8.70 -1.33
N SER A 78 6.20 -9.79 -0.61
CA SER A 78 5.72 -9.95 0.77
C SER A 78 6.14 -8.75 1.63
N ASN A 79 5.19 -8.04 2.24
CA ASN A 79 5.47 -6.77 2.92
C ASN A 79 6.28 -6.99 4.22
N PRO A 80 7.56 -6.57 4.29
CA PRO A 80 8.38 -6.79 5.48
C PRO A 80 8.07 -5.84 6.63
N PHE A 81 7.21 -4.83 6.42
CA PHE A 81 6.82 -3.83 7.42
C PHE A 81 5.43 -4.09 7.99
N ILE A 82 4.80 -5.22 7.64
CA ILE A 82 3.42 -5.51 8.04
C ILE A 82 3.29 -5.71 9.56
N GLU A 83 4.34 -6.24 10.21
CA GLU A 83 4.36 -6.42 11.66
C GLU A 83 4.32 -5.06 12.38
N ASP A 84 5.21 -4.14 12.02
CA ASP A 84 5.23 -2.77 12.54
C ASP A 84 3.88 -2.06 12.29
N PHE A 85 3.30 -2.28 11.11
CA PHE A 85 1.99 -1.73 10.76
C PHE A 85 0.87 -2.26 11.67
N ILE A 86 0.86 -3.58 11.94
CA ILE A 86 -0.12 -4.20 12.84
C ILE A 86 0.11 -3.77 14.29
N GLU A 87 1.36 -3.62 14.73
CA GLU A 87 1.65 -3.13 16.08
C GLU A 87 1.13 -1.70 16.27
N HIS A 88 1.32 -0.84 15.27
CA HIS A 88 0.96 0.57 15.38
C HIS A 88 -0.54 0.85 15.17
N TYR A 89 -1.19 0.16 14.23
CA TYR A 89 -2.59 0.42 13.85
C TYR A 89 -3.56 -0.71 14.18
N GLY A 90 -3.04 -1.91 14.44
CA GLY A 90 -3.84 -3.10 14.67
C GLY A 90 -4.58 -3.07 16.01
N LYS A 91 -5.65 -3.85 16.08
CA LYS A 91 -6.37 -4.12 17.32
C LYS A 91 -6.31 -5.62 17.59
N PRO A 92 -5.92 -6.04 18.80
CA PRO A 92 -5.97 -7.44 19.18
C PRO A 92 -7.38 -8.00 18.98
N TYR A 93 -7.47 -9.24 18.52
CA TYR A 93 -8.75 -9.93 18.41
C TYR A 93 -9.32 -10.23 19.80
N ASP A 94 -10.54 -9.76 20.06
CA ASP A 94 -11.29 -10.08 21.28
C ASP A 94 -12.43 -11.07 20.96
N PRO A 95 -12.35 -12.33 21.41
CA PRO A 95 -13.38 -13.33 21.14
C PRO A 95 -14.72 -13.04 21.84
N ASN A 96 -14.75 -12.16 22.85
CA ASN A 96 -15.99 -11.78 23.54
C ASN A 96 -16.79 -10.75 22.76
N VAL A 97 -16.17 -10.08 21.80
CA VAL A 97 -16.84 -9.12 20.93
C VAL A 97 -17.49 -9.89 19.79
N PRO A 98 -18.83 -9.94 19.69
CA PRO A 98 -19.49 -10.59 18.56
C PRO A 98 -19.10 -9.87 17.27
N TYR A 99 -18.72 -10.64 16.26
CA TYR A 99 -18.40 -10.08 14.95
C TYR A 99 -19.65 -9.45 14.33
N SER A 100 -19.70 -8.12 14.33
CA SER A 100 -20.75 -7.34 13.70
C SER A 100 -20.12 -6.37 12.72
N LYS A 101 -20.24 -6.67 11.44
CA LYS A 101 -19.90 -5.77 10.34
C LYS A 101 -21.16 -5.58 9.54
N GLU A 102 -21.77 -4.41 9.66
CA GLU A 102 -22.90 -4.06 8.81
C GLU A 102 -22.41 -4.09 7.36
N PRO A 103 -23.15 -4.73 6.44
CA PRO A 103 -22.80 -4.68 5.03
C PRO A 103 -22.72 -3.22 4.61
N PHE A 104 -21.66 -2.86 3.91
CA PHE A 104 -21.54 -1.54 3.31
C PHE A 104 -22.60 -1.42 2.21
N ALA A 105 -23.79 -0.95 2.58
CA ALA A 105 -24.84 -0.56 1.68
C ALA A 105 -24.68 0.95 1.44
N ALA A 106 -23.81 1.33 0.49
CA ALA A 106 -23.97 2.63 -0.12
C ALA A 106 -25.32 2.61 -0.82
N ASP A 107 -26.22 3.51 -0.45
CA ASP A 107 -27.53 3.66 -1.09
C ASP A 107 -27.32 3.93 -2.59
N VAL A 108 -27.31 2.88 -3.41
CA VAL A 108 -27.44 3.02 -4.85
C VAL A 108 -28.92 3.31 -5.07
N SER A 109 -29.26 4.58 -5.19
CA SER A 109 -30.60 5.01 -5.55
C SER A 109 -30.79 4.82 -7.05
N GLU A 110 -30.88 3.57 -7.51
CA GLU A 110 -31.28 3.29 -8.88
C GLU A 110 -32.80 3.48 -8.99
N GLY A 111 -33.20 4.52 -9.70
CA GLY A 111 -34.60 4.82 -9.99
C GLY A 111 -35.04 4.12 -11.27
N LYS A 112 -36.29 3.68 -11.34
CA LYS A 112 -36.90 3.18 -12.60
C LYS A 112 -36.84 4.19 -13.77
N ASN A 113 -36.55 5.45 -13.48
CA ASN A 113 -36.42 6.53 -14.45
C ASN A 113 -34.95 6.85 -14.80
N ASP A 114 -33.98 6.08 -14.31
CA ASP A 114 -32.59 6.35 -14.64
C ASP A 114 -32.36 6.21 -16.15
N PRO A 115 -31.48 7.02 -16.75
CA PRO A 115 -31.22 7.02 -18.19
C PRO A 115 -30.84 5.64 -18.75
N ILE A 116 -30.30 4.76 -17.91
CA ILE A 116 -29.96 3.38 -18.27
C ILE A 116 -31.18 2.48 -18.54
N TYR A 117 -32.34 2.82 -17.97
CA TYR A 117 -33.61 2.09 -18.14
C TYR A 117 -34.53 2.66 -19.23
N ASN A 118 -34.19 3.84 -19.77
CA ASN A 118 -34.99 4.53 -20.80
C ASN A 118 -34.30 4.52 -22.19
N ALA A 119 -33.56 3.45 -22.51
CA ALA A 119 -33.04 3.21 -23.86
C ALA A 119 -34.12 2.72 -24.84
#